data_AF-A0A517QXA6-F1
#
_entry.id   AF-A0A517QXA6-F1
#
_cell.length_a   1.000
_cell.length_b   1.000
_cell.length_c   1.000
_cell.angle_alpha   90.00
_cell.angle_beta   90.00
_cell.angle_gamma   90.00
#
_symmetry.space_group_name_H-M   'P 1'
#
loop_
_entity.id
_entity.type
_entity.pdbx_description
1 polymer ?
#
loop_
_entity_poly.entity_id
_entity_poly.type
_entity_poly.pdbx_seq_one_letter_code
_entity_poly.pdbx_strand_id
1 'polypeptide(L)' 'MPHRHAGLSVREILQVKKASIRRAPLPKGSPSFDSILNLLWEEVAEKAQQRMTGYPTIYKLLNDHRFDKDS' A
#
# COMPACT_ATOMS: atom_id res chain seq x y z
N MET A 1 -14.77 -6.34 -10.76
CA MET A 1 -13.71 -5.73 -11.58
C MET A 1 -12.38 -6.03 -10.92
N PRO A 2 -11.37 -6.57 -11.63
CA PRO A 2 -10.05 -6.71 -11.05
C PRO A 2 -9.55 -5.32 -10.64
N HIS A 3 -9.09 -5.21 -9.39
CA HIS A 3 -8.52 -3.97 -8.89
C HIS A 3 -7.26 -3.64 -9.71
N ARG A 4 -6.90 -2.36 -9.90
CA ARG A 4 -5.71 -1.94 -10.68
C ARG A 4 -4.40 -2.61 -10.23
N HIS A 5 -4.36 -3.06 -8.97
CA HIS A 5 -3.18 -3.67 -8.35
C HIS A 5 -3.33 -5.18 -8.12
N ALA A 6 -4.37 -5.81 -8.68
CA ALA A 6 -4.60 -7.24 -8.49
C ALA A 6 -3.40 -8.05 -9.02
N GLY A 7 -2.91 -8.98 -8.20
CA GLY A 7 -1.74 -9.81 -8.48
C GLY A 7 -0.40 -9.09 -8.38
N LEU A 8 -0.36 -7.80 -8.03
CA LEU A 8 0.88 -7.05 -7.83
C LEU A 8 1.33 -7.09 -6.38
N SER A 9 2.63 -7.20 -6.17
CA SER A 9 3.28 -6.98 -4.88
C SER A 9 3.32 -5.50 -4.51
N VAL A 10 3.40 -5.20 -3.21
CA VAL A 10 3.61 -3.82 -2.73
C VAL A 10 4.87 -3.21 -3.36
N ARG A 11 5.92 -4.00 -3.58
CA ARG A 11 7.13 -3.56 -4.30
C ARG A 11 6.80 -3.01 -5.69
N GLU A 12 6.05 -3.76 -6.49
CA GLU A 12 5.66 -3.37 -7.86
C GLU A 12 4.75 -2.14 -7.84
N ILE A 13 3.80 -2.09 -6.91
CA ILE A 13 2.93 -0.91 -6.74
C ILE A 13 3.77 0.33 -6.41
N LEU A 14 4.74 0.22 -5.49
CA LEU A 14 5.59 1.34 -5.12
C LEU A 14 6.50 1.82 -6.26
N GLN A 15 6.81 0.99 -7.25
CA GLN A 15 7.58 1.41 -8.43
C GLN A 15 6.84 2.43 -9.29
N VAL A 16 5.50 2.35 -9.37
CA VAL A 16 4.67 3.30 -10.11
C VAL A 16 4.22 4.49 -9.24
N LYS A 17 4.60 4.50 -7.96
CA LYS A 17 4.28 5.59 -7.02
C LYS A 17 5.43 6.58 -6.82
N LYS A 18 5.10 7.82 -6.46
CA LYS A 18 6.00 8.88 -6.03
C LYS A 18 6.70 8.45 -4.74
N ALA A 19 8.00 8.73 -4.64
CA ALA A 19 8.80 8.36 -3.45
C ALA A 19 8.28 8.96 -2.13
N SER A 20 7.47 10.03 -2.21
CA SER A 20 6.80 10.66 -1.07
C SER A 20 5.82 9.74 -0.33
N ILE A 21 5.29 8.69 -0.97
CA ILE A 21 4.41 7.71 -0.31
C ILE A 21 5.07 7.03 0.89
N ARG A 22 6.40 6.81 0.82
CA ARG A 22 7.18 6.20 1.92
C ARG A 22 7.33 7.12 3.13
N ARG A 23 7.10 8.43 2.94
CA ARG A 23 7.12 9.46 4.00
C ARG A 23 5.73 9.79 4.51
N ALA A 24 4.68 9.17 3.96
CA ALA A 24 3.32 9.41 4.40
C ALA A 24 3.14 8.96 5.86
N PRO A 25 2.32 9.69 6.65
CA PRO A 25 2.09 9.35 8.04
C PRO A 25 1.42 7.99 8.17
N LEU A 26 2.07 7.07 8.88
CA LEU A 26 1.52 5.78 9.26
C LEU A 26 1.15 5.80 10.76
N PRO A 27 0.02 5.17 11.16
CA PRO A 27 -0.31 5.01 12.57
C PRO A 27 0.82 4.36 13.37
N LYS A 28 0.93 4.68 14.66
CA LYS A 28 1.91 4.03 15.55
C LYS A 28 1.67 2.51 15.58
N GLY A 29 2.74 1.73 15.42
CA GLY A 29 2.66 0.27 15.36
C GLY A 29 2.28 -0.30 13.98
N SER A 30 2.19 0.55 12.95
CA SER A 30 2.06 0.09 11.57
C SER A 30 3.36 -0.58 11.10
N PRO A 31 3.28 -1.60 10.22
CA PRO A 31 4.47 -2.08 9.53
C PRO A 31 5.02 -0.99 8.60
N SER A 32 6.34 -0.98 8.41
CA SER A 32 6.97 -0.13 7.39
C SER A 32 6.70 -0.70 6.00
N PHE A 33 6.79 0.15 4.98
CA PHE A 33 6.69 -0.29 3.58
C PHE A 33 7.74 -1.36 3.23
N ASP A 34 8.96 -1.25 3.78
CA ASP A 34 10.04 -2.20 3.53
C ASP A 34 9.73 -3.61 4.07
N SER A 35 9.00 -3.70 5.18
CA SER A 35 8.58 -4.99 5.78
C SER A 35 7.47 -5.69 5.01
N ILE A 36 6.75 -4.98 4.14
CA ILE A 36 5.60 -5.52 3.39
C ILE A 36 5.83 -5.59 1.88
N LEU A 37 7.05 -5.32 1.40
CA LEU A 37 7.36 -5.28 -0.04
C LEU A 37 6.97 -6.55 -0.79
N ASN A 38 7.06 -7.70 -0.12
CA ASN A 38 6.77 -9.01 -0.71
C ASN A 38 5.30 -9.42 -0.54
N LEU A 39 4.48 -8.63 0.18
CA LEU A 39 3.06 -8.90 0.27
C LEU A 39 2.37 -8.55 -1.04
N LEU A 40 1.38 -9.35 -1.41
CA LEU A 40 0.47 -9.05 -2.50
C LEU A 40 -0.54 -7.97 -2.08
N TRP A 41 -1.06 -7.26 -3.07
CA TRP A 41 -2.16 -6.32 -2.91
C TRP A 41 -3.33 -6.95 -2.16
N GLU A 42 -3.68 -8.18 -2.50
CA GLU A 42 -4.76 -8.95 -1.90
C GLU A 42 -4.52 -9.19 -0.41
N GLU A 43 -3.29 -9.52 -0.02
CA GLU A 43 -2.96 -9.71 1.40
C GLU A 43 -3.04 -8.40 2.17
N VAL A 44 -2.60 -7.28 1.57
CA VAL A 44 -2.75 -5.95 2.18
C VAL A 44 -4.23 -5.57 2.32
N ALA A 45 -5.04 -5.86 1.31
CA ALA A 45 -6.47 -5.61 1.31
C ALA A 45 -7.19 -6.45 2.37
N GLU A 46 -6.85 -7.74 2.49
CA GLU A 46 -7.40 -8.64 3.51
C GLU A 46 -7.04 -8.16 4.92
N LYS A 47 -5.77 -7.83 5.17
CA LYS A 47 -5.32 -7.32 6.48
C LYS A 47 -5.95 -5.96 6.81
N ALA A 48 -6.19 -5.12 5.81
CA ALA A 48 -6.93 -3.87 5.96
C ALA A 48 -8.40 -4.13 6.32
N GLN A 49 -9.05 -5.12 5.69
CA GLN A 49 -10.41 -5.54 6.01
C GLN A 49 -10.52 -6.12 7.43
N GLN A 50 -9.52 -6.87 7.87
CA GLN A 50 -9.38 -7.38 9.24
C GLN A 50 -9.03 -6.29 10.27
N ARG A 51 -8.87 -5.02 9.84
CA ARG A 51 -8.49 -3.87 10.68
C ARG A 51 -7.16 -4.08 11.42
N MET A 52 -6.23 -4.82 10.84
CA MET A 52 -4.88 -4.94 11.38
C MET A 52 -4.22 -3.55 11.43
N THR A 53 -3.52 -3.24 12.52
CA THR A 53 -2.91 -1.92 12.73
C THR A 53 -2.06 -1.48 11.53
N GLY A 54 -2.33 -0.29 11.01
CA GLY A 54 -1.60 0.31 9.89
C GLY A 54 -2.06 -0.11 8.50
N TYR A 55 -2.52 -1.33 8.32
CA TYR A 55 -2.94 -1.85 7.00
C TYR A 55 -4.06 -1.04 6.34
N PRO A 56 -5.11 -0.56 7.04
CA PRO A 56 -6.11 0.33 6.44
C PRO A 56 -5.53 1.61 5.87
N THR A 57 -4.50 2.18 6.50
CA THR A 57 -3.82 3.38 6.01
C THR A 57 -2.92 3.04 4.83
N ILE A 58 -2.16 1.96 4.90
CA ILE A 58 -1.30 1.49 3.82
C ILE A 58 -2.13 1.19 2.56
N TYR A 59 -3.25 0.48 2.71
CA TYR A 59 -4.20 0.21 1.63
C TYR A 59 -4.68 1.51 0.96
N LYS A 60 -5.07 2.50 1.77
CA LYS A 60 -5.48 3.82 1.25
C LYS A 60 -4.36 4.52 0.51
N LEU A 61 -3.15 4.55 1.06
CA LEU A 61 -1.99 5.21 0.45
C LEU A 61 -1.60 4.57 -0.89
N LEU A 62 -1.60 3.24 -0.95
CA LEU A 62 -1.30 2.49 -2.17
C LEU A 62 -2.39 2.70 -3.24
N ASN A 63 -3.64 2.94 -2.85
CA ASN A 63 -4.72 3.27 -3.79
C ASN A 63 -4.86 4.78 -4.09
N ASP A 64 -4.12 5.64 -3.41
CA ASP A 64 -4.26 7.09 -3.56
C ASP A 64 -3.53 7.57 -4.82
N HIS A 65 -4.28 8.22 -5.71
CA HIS A 65 -3.80 8.77 -6.97
C HIS A 65 -2.81 9.91 -6.79
N ARG A 66 -2.82 10.62 -5.65
CA ARG A 66 -1.87 11.70 -5.35
C ARG A 66 -0.43 11.22 -5.37
N PHE A 67 -0.22 9.93 -5.11
CA PHE A 67 1.08 9.30 -5.16
C PHE A 67 1.35 8.58 -6.49
N ASP A 68 0.48 8.58 -7.48
CA ASP A 68 0.84 8.06 -8.80
C ASP A 68 1.86 9.01 -9.45
N LYS A 69 2.88 8.46 -10.13
CA LYS A 69 3.93 9.26 -10.80
C LYS A 69 3.37 10.15 -11.92
N ASP A 70 2.32 9.68 -12.58
CA ASP A 70 1.72 10.32 -13.76
C ASP A 70 0.42 11.10 -13.43
N SER A 71 0.14 11.37 -12.15
CA SER A 71 -0.99 12.19 -11.65
C SER A 71 -0.63 13.64 -11.36
#